data_AF-A0A8J7RJ92-F1
#
_entry.id   AF-A0A8J7RJ92-F1
#
_cell.length_a   1.000
_cell.length_b   1.000
_cell.length_c   1.000
_cell.angle_alpha   90.00
_cell.angle_beta   90.00
_cell.angle_gamma   90.00
#
_symmetry.space_group_name_H-M   'P 1'
#
loop_
_entity.id
_entity.type
_entity.pdbx_description
1 polymer ?
#
loop_
_entity_poly.entity_id
_entity_poly.type
_entity_poly.pdbx_seq_one_letter_code
_entity_poly.pdbx_strand_id
1 'polypeptide(L)'
;MWPHGRRALRLLGLAVLVLIIVITFLLYPLYGGYYLASPAGSVTGGPVFRLSEEDVHAHPALYALLVEKKKVRRPSPFPTSWTMWQDESVMDGWSAHVLTRLEDQALLRMTAPAVLEYEGAYLSVSVVRG
;
A
#
# COMPACT_ATOMS: atom_id res chain seq x y z
N MET A 1 39.94 -36.44 10.15
CA MET A 1 38.86 -35.56 10.63
C MET A 1 38.72 -34.40 9.65
N TRP A 2 37.71 -34.40 8.77
CA TRP A 2 37.56 -33.43 7.68
C TRP A 2 37.40 -31.98 8.18
N PRO A 3 38.41 -31.10 8.05
CA PRO A 3 38.30 -29.70 8.44
C PRO A 3 37.41 -28.91 7.46
N HIS A 4 37.27 -29.43 6.24
CA HIS A 4 36.49 -28.83 5.15
C HIS A 4 34.98 -29.02 5.30
N GLY A 5 34.52 -30.07 5.99
CA GLY A 5 33.09 -30.33 6.17
C GLY A 5 32.37 -29.26 6.99
N ARG A 6 33.01 -28.74 8.05
CA ARG A 6 32.43 -27.68 8.88
C ARG A 6 32.40 -26.32 8.19
N ARG A 7 33.37 -26.04 7.31
CA ARG A 7 33.41 -24.82 6.50
C ARG A 7 32.36 -24.88 5.39
N ALA A 8 32.22 -26.02 4.72
CA ALA A 8 31.19 -26.24 3.70
C ALA A 8 29.78 -26.11 4.29
N LEU A 9 29.51 -26.67 5.47
CA LEU A 9 28.20 -26.56 6.13
C LEU A 9 27.85 -25.11 6.50
N ARG A 10 28.84 -24.32 6.95
CA ARG A 10 28.65 -22.90 7.28
C ARG A 10 28.37 -22.06 6.04
N LEU A 11 29.09 -22.30 4.94
CA LEU A 11 28.85 -21.60 3.68
C LEU A 11 27.49 -21.95 3.08
N LEU A 12 27.09 -23.22 3.16
CA LEU A 12 25.74 -23.67 2.76
C LEU A 12 24.66 -22.97 3.59
N GLY A 13 24.82 -22.93 4.92
CA GLY A 13 23.88 -22.24 5.80
C GLY A 13 23.78 -20.74 5.52
N LEU A 14 24.92 -20.09 5.23
CA LEU A 14 24.96 -18.67 4.87
C LEU A 14 24.28 -18.42 3.51
N ALA A 15 24.51 -19.29 2.52
CA ALA A 15 23.87 -19.20 1.21
C ALA A 15 22.36 -19.38 1.30
N VAL A 16 21.88 -20.32 2.13
CA VAL A 16 20.43 -20.52 2.39
C VAL A 16 19.85 -19.30 3.09
N LEU A 17 20.53 -18.73 4.08
CA LEU A 17 20.07 -17.52 4.76
C LEU A 17 19.95 -16.33 3.79
N VAL A 18 20.97 -16.12 2.95
CA VAL A 18 20.95 -15.07 1.91
C VAL A 18 19.81 -15.33 0.91
N LEU A 19 19.60 -16.58 0.49
CA LEU A 19 18.51 -16.94 -0.41
C LEU A 19 17.14 -16.66 0.20
N ILE A 20 16.92 -17.01 1.48
CA ILE A 20 15.68 -16.71 2.20
C ILE A 20 15.45 -15.21 2.25
N ILE A 21 16.49 -14.43 2.54
CA ILE A 21 16.40 -12.97 2.56
C ILE A 21 16.00 -12.46 1.16
N VAL A 22 16.70 -12.89 0.10
CA VAL A 22 16.40 -12.47 -1.28
C VAL A 22 14.98 -12.85 -1.69
N ILE A 23 14.54 -14.09 -1.44
CA ILE A 23 13.17 -14.53 -1.74
C ILE A 23 12.16 -13.70 -0.97
N THR A 24 12.40 -13.45 0.33
CA THR A 24 11.53 -12.62 1.15
C THR A 24 11.42 -11.22 0.55
N PHE A 25 12.53 -10.59 0.14
CA PHE A 25 12.52 -9.27 -0.50
C PHE A 25 11.83 -9.27 -1.87
N LEU A 26 11.98 -10.32 -2.66
CA LEU A 26 11.35 -10.45 -3.98
C LEU A 26 9.84 -10.67 -3.89
N LEU A 27 9.39 -11.45 -2.90
CA LEU A 27 7.97 -11.75 -2.70
C LEU A 27 7.26 -10.70 -1.83
N TYR A 28 7.99 -9.92 -1.02
CA TYR A 28 7.41 -8.88 -0.17
C TYR A 28 6.48 -7.89 -0.90
N PRO A 29 6.82 -7.35 -2.08
CA PRO A 29 5.92 -6.44 -2.79
C PRO A 29 4.57 -7.06 -3.17
N LEU A 30 4.45 -8.40 -3.21
CA LEU A 30 3.16 -9.07 -3.42
C LEU A 30 2.25 -8.96 -2.19
N TYR A 31 2.79 -8.70 -1.00
CA TYR A 31 2.02 -8.49 0.23
C TYR A 31 1.65 -7.01 0.45
N GLY A 32 1.94 -6.13 -0.52
CA GLY A 32 1.57 -4.72 -0.49
C GLY A 32 0.08 -4.55 -0.81
N GLY A 33 -0.71 -4.15 0.18
CA GLY A 33 -2.11 -3.78 -0.06
C GLY A 33 -2.26 -2.44 -0.77
N TYR A 34 -3.47 -2.17 -1.25
CA TYR A 34 -3.85 -0.88 -1.85
C TYR A 34 -5.23 -0.43 -1.39
N TYR A 35 -5.51 0.86 -1.59
CA TYR A 35 -6.82 1.46 -1.37
C TYR A 35 -7.54 1.69 -2.69
N LEU A 36 -8.86 1.51 -2.64
CA LEU A 36 -9.79 1.86 -3.69
C LEU A 36 -10.95 2.65 -3.08
N ALA A 37 -11.35 3.74 -3.73
CA ALA A 37 -12.57 4.46 -3.39
C ALA A 37 -13.68 4.09 -4.38
N SER A 38 -14.86 3.77 -3.85
CA SER A 38 -16.07 3.50 -4.64
C SER A 38 -17.24 4.31 -4.08
N PRO A 39 -18.25 4.65 -4.90
CA PRO A 39 -19.48 5.26 -4.39
C PRO A 39 -20.06 4.44 -3.23
N ALA A 40 -20.42 5.11 -2.14
CA ALA A 40 -21.07 4.45 -1.02
C ALA A 40 -22.53 4.13 -1.42
N GLY A 41 -22.87 2.83 -1.50
CA GLY A 41 -24.23 2.41 -1.87
C GLY A 41 -25.28 2.79 -0.82
N SER A 42 -25.01 2.51 0.47
CA SER A 42 -25.84 2.95 1.58
C SER A 42 -24.97 3.42 2.75
N VAL A 43 -25.14 4.69 3.16
CA VAL A 43 -24.53 5.22 4.37
C VAL A 43 -25.35 4.75 5.57
N THR A 44 -25.17 3.50 5.98
CA THR A 44 -25.91 2.92 7.12
C THR A 44 -24.99 2.78 8.32
N GLY A 45 -25.09 3.75 9.25
CA GLY A 45 -24.67 3.59 10.64
C GLY A 45 -23.18 3.78 10.99
N GLY A 46 -22.34 4.22 10.05
CA GLY A 46 -20.93 4.51 10.29
C GLY A 46 -20.62 6.01 10.45
N PRO A 47 -19.49 6.38 11.07
CA PRO A 47 -19.04 7.77 11.10
C PRO A 47 -18.78 8.29 9.69
N VAL A 48 -19.25 9.51 9.41
CA VAL A 48 -18.98 10.22 8.15
C VAL A 48 -17.82 11.18 8.38
N PHE A 49 -16.73 10.96 7.66
CA PHE A 49 -15.56 11.83 7.66
C PHE A 49 -15.65 12.79 6.47
N ARG A 50 -15.86 14.07 6.76
CA ARG A 50 -15.85 15.13 5.75
C ARG A 50 -14.42 15.56 5.48
N LEU A 51 -14.03 15.50 4.22
CA LEU A 51 -12.76 16.07 3.76
C LEU A 51 -13.04 17.39 3.06
N SER A 52 -12.26 18.42 3.41
CA SER A 52 -12.29 19.67 2.67
C SER A 52 -11.52 19.54 1.35
N GLU A 53 -11.80 20.45 0.41
CA GLU A 53 -11.02 20.59 -0.82
C GLU A 53 -9.53 20.82 -0.50
N GLU A 54 -9.24 21.67 0.48
CA GLU A 54 -7.88 21.96 0.94
C GLU A 54 -7.14 20.71 1.44
N ASP A 55 -7.80 19.85 2.20
CA ASP A 55 -7.22 18.58 2.66
C ASP A 55 -6.89 17.66 1.48
N VAL A 56 -7.80 17.53 0.52
CA VAL A 56 -7.60 16.64 -0.63
C VAL A 56 -6.47 17.17 -1.53
N HIS A 57 -6.41 18.48 -1.76
CA HIS A 57 -5.35 19.10 -2.55
C HIS A 57 -3.98 19.10 -1.85
N ALA A 58 -3.95 19.15 -0.52
CA ALA A 58 -2.71 19.04 0.26
C ALA A 58 -2.10 17.62 0.19
N HIS A 59 -2.90 16.61 -0.17
CA HIS A 59 -2.53 15.20 -0.15
C HIS A 59 -2.68 14.55 -1.53
N PRO A 60 -1.62 14.53 -2.38
CA PRO A 60 -1.70 14.01 -3.76
C PRO A 60 -2.19 12.56 -3.88
N ALA A 61 -1.90 11.73 -2.88
CA ALA A 61 -2.39 10.36 -2.81
C ALA A 61 -3.91 10.30 -2.54
N LEU A 62 -4.44 11.19 -1.69
CA LEU A 62 -5.89 11.29 -1.45
C LEU A 62 -6.60 11.88 -2.67
N TYR A 63 -6.02 12.87 -3.33
CA TYR A 63 -6.53 13.41 -4.59
C TYR A 63 -6.65 12.32 -5.65
N ALA A 64 -5.60 11.53 -5.87
CA ALA A 64 -5.63 10.43 -6.84
C ALA A 64 -6.68 9.36 -6.48
N LEU A 65 -6.90 9.10 -5.19
CA LEU A 65 -7.88 8.13 -4.71
C LEU A 65 -9.32 8.63 -4.90
N LEU A 66 -9.60 9.86 -4.47
CA LEU A 66 -10.95 10.39 -4.33
C LEU A 66 -11.43 11.10 -5.58
N VAL A 67 -10.56 11.83 -6.27
CA VAL A 67 -10.89 12.60 -7.47
C VAL A 67 -10.60 11.79 -8.73
N GLU A 68 -9.38 11.27 -8.87
CA GLU A 68 -8.99 10.52 -10.08
C GLU A 68 -9.46 9.05 -10.07
N LYS A 69 -10.05 8.58 -8.96
CA LYS A 69 -10.52 7.20 -8.76
C LYS A 69 -9.46 6.14 -9.05
N LYS A 70 -8.19 6.47 -8.83
CA LYS A 70 -7.06 5.56 -9.01
C LYS A 70 -6.85 4.70 -7.76
N LYS A 71 -6.29 3.51 -7.96
CA LYS A 71 -5.78 2.64 -6.89
C LYS A 71 -4.54 3.28 -6.28
N VAL A 72 -4.50 3.37 -4.97
CA VAL A 72 -3.39 4.00 -4.24
C VAL A 72 -2.69 3.00 -3.36
N ARG A 73 -1.36 2.89 -3.50
CA ARG A 73 -0.56 1.90 -2.78
C ARG A 73 -0.40 2.28 -1.32
N ARG A 74 -0.36 1.27 -0.46
CA ARG A 74 0.00 1.43 0.96
C ARG A 74 1.50 1.65 1.11
N PRO A 75 1.94 2.39 2.15
CA PRO A 75 3.35 2.53 2.47
C PRO A 75 3.96 1.17 2.81
N SER A 76 5.09 0.85 2.18
CA SER A 76 5.91 -0.29 2.56
C SER A 76 6.74 0.04 3.82
N PRO A 77 6.82 -0.86 4.81
CA PRO A 77 7.70 -0.67 5.97
C PRO A 77 9.19 -0.66 5.59
N PHE A 78 9.55 -1.22 4.44
CA PHE A 78 10.91 -1.16 3.89
C PHE A 78 10.97 -0.13 2.76
N PRO A 79 11.96 0.77 2.75
CA PRO A 79 12.26 1.60 1.59
C PRO A 79 12.81 0.67 0.49
N THR A 80 11.94 0.02 -0.26
CA THR A 80 12.34 -0.70 -1.48
C THR A 80 12.64 0.33 -2.55
N SER A 81 13.74 1.05 -2.42
CA SER A 81 14.12 2.19 -3.24
C SER A 81 14.51 1.88 -4.68
N TRP A 82 14.19 0.72 -5.28
CA TRP A 82 14.75 0.46 -6.63
C TRP A 82 14.00 -0.40 -7.67
N THR A 83 13.00 -1.24 -7.37
CA THR A 83 12.58 -2.23 -8.41
C THR A 83 11.09 -2.35 -8.72
N MET A 84 10.21 -1.56 -8.10
CA MET A 84 8.80 -1.48 -8.52
C MET A 84 8.37 -0.07 -8.97
N TRP A 85 9.30 0.88 -8.98
CA TRP A 85 9.02 2.31 -9.13
C TRP A 85 9.21 2.85 -10.56
N GLN A 86 9.51 2.00 -11.55
CA GLN A 86 9.88 2.45 -12.90
C GLN A 86 9.05 1.83 -14.02
N ASP A 87 7.77 1.59 -13.78
CA ASP A 87 6.86 1.62 -14.92
C ASP A 87 5.66 2.50 -14.61
N GLU A 88 5.93 3.81 -14.70
CA GLU A 88 4.96 4.90 -14.57
C GLU A 88 3.85 4.84 -15.65
N SER A 89 3.78 3.78 -16.47
CA SER A 89 2.82 3.60 -17.57
C SER A 89 1.97 2.30 -17.57
N VAL A 90 2.23 1.26 -16.76
CA VAL A 90 1.78 -0.12 -17.11
C VAL A 90 0.61 -0.73 -16.33
N MET A 91 -0.08 0.00 -15.45
CA MET A 91 -1.39 -0.50 -14.99
C MET A 91 -2.41 0.63 -14.99
N ASP A 92 -3.24 0.67 -16.04
CA ASP A 92 -4.42 1.53 -16.11
C ASP A 92 -5.16 1.52 -14.75
N GLY A 93 -5.38 2.72 -14.21
CA GLY A 93 -6.09 2.90 -12.94
C GLY A 93 -5.26 2.86 -11.66
N TRP A 94 -3.92 2.96 -11.71
CA TRP A 94 -3.07 3.16 -10.51
C TRP A 94 -2.52 4.58 -10.39
N SER A 95 -2.36 5.06 -9.15
CA SER A 95 -1.75 6.35 -8.85
C SER A 95 -0.21 6.26 -8.88
N ALA A 96 0.43 7.34 -9.34
CA ALA A 96 1.87 7.55 -9.20
C ALA A 96 2.28 7.85 -7.74
N HIS A 97 1.32 8.29 -6.92
CA HIS A 97 1.54 8.60 -5.52
C HIS A 97 1.30 7.40 -4.62
N VAL A 98 2.11 7.32 -3.56
CA VAL A 98 1.98 6.34 -2.49
C VAL A 98 1.60 7.08 -1.22
N LEU A 99 0.70 6.51 -0.42
CA LEU A 99 0.32 7.10 0.85
C LEU A 99 1.52 7.17 1.79
N THR A 100 1.62 8.26 2.52
CA THR A 100 2.52 8.34 3.66
C THR A 100 2.05 7.37 4.76
N ARG A 101 2.94 7.06 5.71
CA ARG A 101 2.57 6.24 6.88
C ARG A 101 1.44 6.85 7.70
N LEU A 102 1.39 8.19 7.80
CA LEU A 102 0.34 8.89 8.53
C LEU A 102 -1.00 8.81 7.80
N GLU A 103 -1.00 9.00 6.48
CA GLU A 103 -2.21 8.88 5.65
C GLU A 103 -2.74 7.44 5.64
N ASP A 104 -1.88 6.43 5.59
CA ASP A 104 -2.29 5.02 5.71
C ASP A 104 -2.96 4.75 7.06
N GLN A 105 -2.38 5.25 8.15
CA GLN A 105 -2.99 5.10 9.48
C GLN A 105 -4.33 5.84 9.59
N ALA A 106 -4.44 7.03 9.00
CA ALA A 106 -5.69 7.78 8.97
C ALA A 106 -6.77 7.02 8.18
N LEU A 107 -6.43 6.54 6.98
CA LEU A 107 -7.36 5.78 6.14
C LEU A 107 -7.73 4.44 6.76
N LEU A 108 -6.81 3.72 7.41
CA LEU A 108 -7.14 2.47 8.12
C LEU A 108 -8.18 2.67 9.22
N ARG A 109 -8.19 3.83 9.89
CA ARG A 109 -9.19 4.17 10.91
C ARG A 109 -10.55 4.48 10.28
N MET A 110 -10.55 4.83 9.00
CA MET A 110 -11.73 5.16 8.21
C MET A 110 -12.24 3.97 7.39
N THR A 111 -11.42 2.96 7.10
CA THR A 111 -11.86 1.77 6.35
C THR A 111 -12.71 0.87 7.24
N ALA A 112 -14.02 0.96 7.02
CA ALA A 112 -15.11 0.17 7.62
C ALA A 112 -15.35 0.40 9.14
N PRO A 113 -16.55 0.87 9.54
CA PRO A 113 -17.72 1.22 8.72
C PRO A 113 -17.74 2.70 8.26
N ALA A 114 -16.62 3.42 8.23
CA ALA A 114 -16.67 4.85 7.94
C ALA A 114 -16.86 5.17 6.44
N VAL A 115 -17.53 6.29 6.20
CA VAL A 115 -17.79 6.83 4.86
C VAL A 115 -17.08 8.18 4.74
N LEU A 116 -16.42 8.42 3.62
CA LEU A 116 -15.81 9.70 3.30
C LEU A 116 -16.81 10.55 2.51
N GLU A 117 -17.05 11.78 2.95
CA GLU A 117 -17.80 12.77 2.19
C GLU A 117 -16.82 13.78 1.61
N TYR A 118 -16.83 13.92 0.28
CA TYR A 118 -16.06 14.90 -0.46
C TYR A 118 -16.96 15.57 -1.48
N GLU A 119 -17.10 16.89 -1.42
CA GLU A 119 -17.98 17.70 -2.31
C GLU A 119 -19.42 17.15 -2.43
N GLY A 120 -19.98 16.63 -1.34
CA GLY A 120 -21.32 16.05 -1.31
C GLY A 120 -21.43 14.63 -1.90
N ALA A 121 -20.32 14.05 -2.38
CA ALA A 121 -20.25 12.66 -2.78
C ALA A 121 -19.81 11.78 -1.59
N TYR A 122 -20.59 10.74 -1.32
CA TYR A 122 -20.26 9.73 -0.32
C TYR A 122 -19.46 8.59 -0.94
N LEU A 123 -18.28 8.32 -0.38
CA LEU A 123 -17.33 7.33 -0.86
C LEU A 123 -17.02 6.33 0.25
N SER A 124 -17.00 5.05 -0.11
CA SER A 124 -16.43 4.00 0.73
C SER A 124 -14.99 3.76 0.28
N VAL A 125 -14.07 3.73 1.23
CA VAL A 125 -12.69 3.34 0.98
C VAL A 125 -12.47 1.92 1.48
N SER A 126 -11.99 1.07 0.58
CA SER A 126 -11.71 -0.34 0.86
C SER A 126 -10.22 -0.59 0.81
N VAL A 127 -9.73 -1.41 1.76
CA VAL A 127 -8.36 -1.96 1.71
C VAL A 127 -8.40 -3.30 1.01
N VAL A 128 -7.66 -3.42 -0.09
CA VAL A 128 -7.41 -4.70 -0.74
C VAL A 128 -6.01 -5.16 -0.32
N ARG A 129 -5.94 -6.36 0.28
CA ARG A 129 -4.67 -7.01 0.61
C ARG A 129 -4.26 -7.88 -0.57
N GLY A 130 -3.00 -7.75 -1.01
CA GLY A 130 -2.38 -8.64 -1.99
C GLY A 130 -2.03 -10.00 -1.40
#